data_AF-A0A432F5X8-F1
#
_entry.id   AF-A0A432F5X8-F1
#
_cell.length_a   1.000
_cell.length_b   1.000
_cell.length_c   1.000
_cell.angle_alpha   90.00
_cell.angle_beta   90.00
_cell.angle_gamma   90.00
#
_symmetry.space_group_name_H-M   'P 1'
#
loop_
_entity.id
_entity.type
_entity.pdbx_description
1 polymer ?
#
loop_
_entity_poly.entity_id
_entity_poly.type
_entity_poly.pdbx_seq_one_letter_code
_entity_poly.pdbx_strand_id
1 'polypeptide(L)'
;MMNNKLLWVEKFASIAGFIIFASLAFIALTEKEISTGSPKSNVIIHSTGFNAIFMGFFFLGATFACLGYLLKYTAFYRVYFLVAFIIWLAFIAWYFVYQL
;
A
#
# COMPACT_ATOMS: atom_id res chain seq x y z
N MET A 1 7.75 -19.52 -20.70
CA MET A 1 6.80 -18.68 -21.47
C MET A 1 5.58 -18.43 -20.61
N MET A 2 5.34 -17.18 -20.19
CA MET A 2 4.19 -16.84 -19.35
C MET A 2 2.97 -16.68 -20.25
N ASN A 3 1.88 -17.36 -19.91
CA ASN A 3 0.67 -17.39 -20.72
C ASN A 3 0.03 -15.99 -20.74
N ASN A 4 -0.20 -15.38 -21.92
CA ASN A 4 -0.68 -13.98 -22.06
C ASN A 4 -1.96 -13.67 -21.25
N LYS A 5 -2.76 -14.69 -20.90
CA LYS A 5 -3.97 -14.55 -20.07
C LYS A 5 -3.68 -14.19 -18.60
N LEU A 6 -2.63 -14.75 -18.00
CA LEU A 6 -2.25 -14.46 -16.60
C LEU A 6 -1.73 -13.02 -16.44
N LEU A 7 -1.08 -12.51 -17.48
CA LEU A 7 -0.48 -11.17 -17.49
C LEU A 7 -1.54 -10.08 -17.30
N TRP A 8 -2.71 -10.23 -17.91
CA TRP A 8 -3.83 -9.30 -17.74
C TRP A 8 -4.44 -9.37 -16.35
N VAL A 9 -4.61 -10.57 -15.81
CA VAL A 9 -5.16 -10.77 -14.46
C VAL A 9 -4.26 -10.14 -13.40
N GLU A 10 -2.95 -10.33 -13.52
CA GLU A 10 -1.97 -9.71 -12.61
C GLU A 10 -1.98 -8.18 -12.65
N LYS A 11 -2.07 -7.59 -13.85
CA LYS A 11 -2.17 -6.14 -14.01
C LYS A 11 -3.46 -5.61 -13.39
N PHE A 12 -4.58 -6.28 -13.66
CA PHE A 12 -5.87 -5.92 -13.07
C PHE A 12 -5.83 -6.01 -11.54
N ALA A 13 -5.33 -7.10 -10.98
CA ALA A 13 -5.19 -7.28 -9.55
C ALA A 13 -4.24 -6.24 -8.92
N SER A 14 -3.17 -5.85 -9.61
CA SER A 14 -2.25 -4.80 -9.12
C SER A 14 -2.92 -3.43 -9.11
N ILE A 15 -3.71 -3.09 -10.14
CA ILE A 15 -4.45 -1.82 -10.19
C ILE A 15 -5.54 -1.80 -9.11
N ALA A 16 -6.29 -2.89 -8.97
CA ALA A 16 -7.31 -3.01 -7.92
C ALA A 16 -6.68 -2.90 -6.52
N GLY A 17 -5.58 -3.61 -6.28
CA GLY A 17 -4.81 -3.53 -5.03
C GLY A 17 -4.30 -2.12 -4.76
N PHE A 18 -3.75 -1.44 -5.77
CA PHE A 18 -3.30 -0.05 -5.66
C PHE A 18 -4.42 0.87 -5.18
N ILE A 19 -5.61 0.79 -5.78
CA ILE A 19 -6.76 1.64 -5.42
C ILE A 19 -7.21 1.32 -3.98
N ILE A 20 -7.36 0.03 -3.64
CA ILE A 20 -7.83 -0.39 -2.32
C ILE A 20 -6.85 0.06 -1.23
N PHE A 21 -5.56 -0.23 -1.38
CA PHE A 21 -4.56 0.12 -0.38
C PHE A 21 -4.33 1.63 -0.29
N ALA A 22 -4.41 2.37 -1.40
CA ALA A 22 -4.33 3.83 -1.38
C ALA A 22 -5.49 4.43 -0.58
N SER A 23 -6.72 3.95 -0.80
CA SER A 23 -7.89 4.38 -0.04
C SER A 23 -7.76 4.06 1.45
N LEU A 24 -7.30 2.85 1.80
CA LEU A 24 -7.08 2.47 3.20
C LEU A 24 -5.98 3.29 3.86
N ALA A 25 -4.88 3.55 3.15
CA ALA A 25 -3.80 4.39 3.64
C ALA A 25 -4.28 5.83 3.88
N PHE A 26 -5.08 6.38 2.96
CA PHE A 26 -5.66 7.70 3.09
C PHE A 26 -6.53 7.79 4.35
N ILE A 27 -7.53 6.91 4.49
CA ILE A 27 -8.45 6.88 5.64
C ILE A 27 -7.67 6.77 6.95
N ALA A 28 -6.73 5.82 7.04
CA ALA A 28 -5.95 5.60 8.25
C ALA A 28 -5.08 6.81 8.66
N LEU A 29 -4.54 7.55 7.68
CA LEU A 29 -3.67 8.70 7.94
C LEU A 29 -4.44 9.99 8.19
N THR A 30 -5.61 10.18 7.57
CA THR A 30 -6.43 11.39 7.72
C THR A 30 -7.38 11.30 8.91
N GLU A 31 -8.11 10.19 9.04
CA GLU A 31 -9.09 10.00 10.10
C GLU A 31 -8.44 9.48 11.39
N LYS A 32 -7.20 8.96 11.30
CA LYS A 32 -6.48 8.34 12.44
C LYS A 32 -7.27 7.19 13.07
N GLU A 33 -8.16 6.59 12.29
CA GLU A 33 -9.00 5.46 12.67
C GLU A 33 -9.07 4.50 11.48
N ILE A 34 -9.00 3.20 11.75
CA ILE A 34 -9.16 2.18 10.72
C ILE A 34 -9.74 0.90 11.30
N SER A 35 -10.72 0.35 10.60
CA SER A 35 -11.32 -0.96 10.90
C SER A 35 -10.84 -1.97 9.87
N THR A 36 -10.09 -2.97 10.31
CA THR A 36 -9.69 -4.10 9.47
C THR A 36 -10.41 -5.35 9.94
N GLY A 37 -11.18 -5.98 9.05
CA GLY A 37 -11.86 -7.25 9.33
C GLY A 37 -11.15 -8.41 8.66
N SER A 38 -11.05 -9.55 9.33
CA SER A 38 -10.62 -10.80 8.71
C SER A 38 -11.82 -11.74 8.52
N PRO A 39 -12.23 -12.04 7.27
CA PRO A 39 -13.40 -12.88 7.00
C PRO A 39 -13.25 -14.32 7.51
N LYS A 40 -12.02 -14.78 7.79
CA LYS A 40 -11.78 -16.11 8.41
C LYS A 40 -12.08 -16.15 9.91
N SER A 41 -11.99 -15.01 10.59
CA SER A 41 -12.10 -14.95 12.05
C SER A 41 -13.40 -14.32 12.53
N ASN A 42 -14.16 -13.65 11.65
CA ASN A 42 -15.28 -12.77 12.01
C ASN A 42 -14.93 -11.69 13.06
N VAL A 43 -13.64 -11.45 13.31
CA VAL A 43 -13.16 -10.39 14.19
C VAL A 43 -12.90 -9.14 13.37
N ILE A 44 -13.51 -8.03 13.81
CA ILE A 44 -13.21 -6.70 13.31
C ILE A 44 -12.25 -6.06 14.31
N ILE A 45 -11.03 -5.78 13.85
CA ILE A 45 -10.03 -5.06 14.63
C ILE A 45 -10.18 -3.58 14.31
N HIS A 46 -10.57 -2.80 15.30
CA HIS A 46 -10.63 -1.34 15.20
C HIS A 46 -9.37 -0.76 15.86
N SER A 47 -8.58 -0.03 15.07
CA SER A 47 -7.35 0.63 15.51
C SER A 47 -7.54 2.13 15.44
N THR A 48 -7.14 2.84 16.49
CA THR A 48 -7.24 4.31 16.58
C THR A 48 -5.89 4.95 16.93
N GLY A 49 -5.77 6.24 16.69
CA GLY A 49 -4.61 7.05 17.03
C GLY A 49 -3.33 6.55 16.36
N PHE A 50 -2.28 6.30 17.16
CA PHE A 50 -0.96 5.95 16.64
C PHE A 50 -0.91 4.58 15.93
N ASN A 51 -1.74 3.62 16.36
CA ASN A 51 -1.82 2.32 15.71
C ASN A 51 -2.46 2.42 14.32
N ALA A 52 -3.47 3.27 14.15
CA ALA A 52 -4.06 3.53 12.85
C ALA A 52 -3.06 4.16 11.89
N ILE A 53 -2.25 5.11 12.37
CA ILE A 53 -1.18 5.75 11.57
C ILE A 53 -0.18 4.71 11.06
N PHE A 54 0.29 3.79 11.91
CA PHE A 54 1.19 2.71 11.47
C PHE A 54 0.55 1.80 10.43
N MET A 55 -0.72 1.42 10.61
CA MET A 55 -1.46 0.67 9.60
C MET A 55 -1.57 1.47 8.28
N GLY A 56 -1.79 2.78 8.36
CA GLY A 56 -1.81 3.67 7.20
C GLY A 56 -0.51 3.66 6.42
N PHE A 57 0.63 3.74 7.10
CA PHE A 57 1.94 3.62 6.44
C PHE A 57 2.17 2.23 5.84
N PHE A 58 1.73 1.18 6.51
CA PHE A 58 1.80 -0.17 5.96
C PHE A 58 0.98 -0.28 4.65
N PHE A 59 -0.25 0.23 4.64
CA PHE A 59 -1.08 0.26 3.43
C PHE A 59 -0.48 1.14 2.34
N LEU A 60 0.13 2.28 2.69
CA LEU A 60 0.85 3.13 1.74
C LEU A 60 2.03 2.39 1.10
N GLY A 61 2.77 1.60 1.88
CA GLY A 61 3.84 0.73 1.37
C GLY A 61 3.30 -0.34 0.42
N ALA A 62 2.16 -0.96 0.77
CA ALA A 62 1.49 -1.94 -0.09
C ALA A 62 1.03 -1.32 -1.42
N THR A 63 0.53 -0.08 -1.41
CA THR A 63 0.19 0.69 -2.61
C THR A 63 1.38 0.85 -3.54
N PHE A 64 2.54 1.25 -3.00
CA PHE A 64 3.77 1.36 -3.78
C PHE A 64 4.27 0.00 -4.29
N ALA A 65 4.11 -1.07 -3.51
CA ALA A 65 4.45 -2.42 -3.96
C ALA A 65 3.56 -2.87 -5.13
N CYS A 66 2.26 -2.55 -5.12
CA CYS A 66 1.35 -2.79 -6.25
C CYS A 66 1.79 -2.02 -7.52
N LEU A 67 2.19 -0.76 -7.39
CA LEU A 67 2.76 0.01 -8.50
C LEU A 67 4.06 -0.60 -9.03
N GLY A 68 4.98 -0.96 -8.13
CA GLY A 68 6.24 -1.60 -8.51
C GLY A 68 6.01 -2.93 -9.24
N TYR A 69 5.02 -3.71 -8.81
CA TYR A 69 4.65 -4.96 -9.46
C TYR A 69 4.07 -4.74 -10.86
N LEU A 70 3.30 -3.66 -11.08
CA LEU A 70 2.81 -3.28 -12.40
C LEU A 70 3.96 -3.02 -13.39
N LEU A 71 5.08 -2.49 -12.88
CA LEU A 71 6.28 -2.17 -13.64
C LEU A 71 7.30 -3.33 -13.70
N LYS A 72 6.98 -4.52 -13.18
CA LYS A 72 7.93 -5.66 -13.10
C LYS A 72 8.50 -6.10 -14.44
N TYR A 73 7.79 -5.79 -15.53
CA TYR A 73 8.19 -6.14 -16.91
C TYR A 73 9.16 -5.13 -17.54
N THR A 74 9.46 -4.03 -16.85
CA THR A 74 10.45 -3.05 -17.31
C THR A 74 11.85 -3.47 -16.87
N ALA A 75 12.86 -3.14 -17.68
CA ALA A 75 14.26 -3.42 -17.33
C ALA A 75 14.70 -2.76 -16.01
N PHE A 76 14.02 -1.68 -15.61
CA PHE A 76 14.34 -0.85 -14.45
C PHE A 76 13.44 -1.11 -13.23
N TYR A 77 12.69 -2.21 -13.19
CA TYR A 77 11.73 -2.46 -12.10
C TYR A 77 12.35 -2.36 -10.69
N ARG A 78 13.61 -2.80 -10.53
CA ARG A 78 14.35 -2.70 -9.26
C ARG A 78 14.58 -1.26 -8.83
N VAL A 79 14.87 -0.38 -9.80
CA VAL A 79 15.06 1.04 -9.57
C VAL A 79 13.74 1.68 -9.17
N TYR A 80 12.64 1.34 -9.82
CA TYR A 80 11.31 1.83 -9.42
C TYR A 80 10.94 1.39 -8.01
N PHE A 81 11.20 0.14 -7.63
CA PHE A 81 10.99 -0.32 -6.26
C PHE A 81 11.84 0.44 -5.24
N LEU A 82 13.11 0.69 -5.55
CA LEU A 82 14.01 1.44 -4.69
C LEU A 82 13.55 2.90 -4.52
N VAL A 83 13.18 3.57 -5.62
CA VAL A 83 12.63 4.93 -5.58
C VAL A 83 11.33 4.99 -4.79
N ALA A 84 10.41 4.04 -5.02
CA ALA A 84 9.15 3.99 -4.29
C ALA A 84 9.36 3.73 -2.78
N PHE A 85 10.33 2.88 -2.42
CA PHE A 85 10.72 2.66 -1.03
C PHE A 85 11.32 3.91 -0.38
N ILE A 86 12.16 4.65 -1.09
CA ILE A 86 12.71 5.93 -0.61
C ILE A 86 11.60 6.96 -0.42
N ILE A 87 10.68 7.11 -1.38
CA ILE A 87 9.53 8.01 -1.28
C ILE A 87 8.69 7.65 -0.06
N TRP A 88 8.44 6.36 0.16
CA TRP A 88 7.70 5.87 1.32
C TRP A 88 8.38 6.24 2.64
N LEU A 89 9.69 6.00 2.77
CA LEU A 89 10.47 6.41 3.97
C LEU A 89 10.47 7.93 4.16
N ALA A 90 10.62 8.70 3.09
CA ALA A 90 10.58 10.16 3.14
C ALA A 90 9.20 10.66 3.61
N PHE A 91 8.12 10.02 3.18
CA PHE A 91 6.76 10.36 3.59
C PHE A 91 6.53 10.06 5.08
N ILE A 92 7.05 8.93 5.57
CA ILE A 92 7.04 8.60 7.01
C ILE A 92 7.79 9.68 7.79
N ALA A 93 9.04 9.97 7.41
CA ALA A 93 9.85 10.97 8.09
C ALA A 93 9.18 12.35 8.09
N TRP A 94 8.65 12.78 6.94
CA TRP A 94 7.91 14.03 6.80
C TRP A 94 6.70 14.09 7.73
N TYR A 95 5.89 13.03 7.79
CA TYR A 95 4.74 12.98 8.68
C TYR A 95 5.16 13.16 10.15
N PHE A 96 6.21 12.47 10.60
CA PHE A 96 6.69 12.59 11.98
C PHE A 96 7.35 13.94 12.29
N VAL A 97 7.87 14.66 11.30
CA VAL A 97 8.45 16.00 11.51
C VAL A 97 7.38 17.08 11.61
N TYR A 98 6.26 16.94 10.89
CA TYR A 98 5.26 18.00 10.75
C TYR A 98 3.93 17.74 11.47
N GLN A 99 3.61 16.49 11.84
CA GLN A 99 2.37 16.14 12.55
C GLN A 99 2.56 15.72 14.02
N LEU A 100 3.80 15.69 14.53
CA LEU A 100 4.07 15.64 15.96
C LEU A 100 4.02 17.06 16.54
#